data_AF-A0AAE1Q970-F1
#
_entry.id   AF-A0AAE1Q970-F1
#
_cell.length_a   1.000
_cell.length_b   1.000
_cell.length_c   1.000
_cell.angle_alpha   90.00
_cell.angle_beta   90.00
_cell.angle_gamma   90.00
#
_symmetry.space_group_name_H-M   'P 1'
#
loop_
_entity.id
_entity.type
_entity.pdbx_description
1 polymer ?
#
loop_
_entity_poly.entity_id
_entity_poly.type
_entity_poly.pdbx_seq_one_letter_code
_entity_poly.pdbx_strand_id
1 'polypeptide(L)'
;MKGTVIFDGLASAEFNIRSGVKQGCISAPTLFGIFFAVMLKNAFGPATEGIYLRTRTDGKLFNLSRLIPKTKTQLKFLRDFFGKTSGLPLA
;
A
#
# COMPACT_ATOMS: atom_id res chain seq x y z
N MET A 1 -3.77 -13.07 -14.88
CA MET A 1 -3.05 -13.47 -13.65
C MET A 1 -4.10 -13.89 -12.64
N LYS A 2 -3.90 -14.93 -11.84
CA LYS A 2 -4.84 -15.28 -10.77
C LYS A 2 -4.28 -14.87 -9.41
N GLY A 3 -5.17 -14.55 -8.47
CA GLY A 3 -4.82 -14.18 -7.11
C GLY A 3 -5.67 -14.92 -6.08
N THR A 4 -5.13 -15.05 -4.88
CA THR A 4 -5.78 -15.58 -3.68
C THR A 4 -5.49 -14.65 -2.52
N VAL A 5 -6.44 -14.49 -1.61
CA VAL A 5 -6.23 -13.77 -0.34
C VAL A 5 -6.07 -14.79 0.78
N ILE A 6 -5.08 -14.60 1.65
CA ILE A 6 -4.91 -15.40 2.87
C ILE A 6 -5.27 -14.51 4.06
N PHE A 7 -6.23 -14.97 4.87
CA PHE A 7 -6.66 -14.30 6.10
C PHE A 7 -6.83 -15.36 7.19
N ASP A 8 -6.17 -15.18 8.34
CA ASP A 8 -6.18 -16.12 9.46
C ASP A 8 -5.91 -17.60 9.06
N GLY A 9 -4.98 -17.80 8.12
CA GLY A 9 -4.59 -19.12 7.64
C GLY A 9 -5.55 -19.75 6.62
N LEU A 10 -6.68 -19.10 6.32
CA LEU A 10 -7.63 -19.54 5.30
C LEU A 10 -7.38 -18.80 3.99
N ALA A 11 -7.36 -19.55 2.89
CA ALA A 11 -7.22 -19.01 1.54
C ALA A 11 -8.59 -18.79 0.89
N SER A 12 -8.76 -17.68 0.18
CA SER A 12 -9.92 -17.44 -0.67
C SER A 12 -9.90 -18.33 -1.91
N ALA A 13 -11.05 -18.46 -2.57
CA ALA A 13 -11.08 -18.95 -3.95
C ALA A 13 -10.18 -18.08 -4.85
N GLU A 14 -9.59 -18.69 -5.88
CA GLU A 14 -8.84 -17.95 -6.87
C GLU A 14 -9.75 -17.00 -7.65
N PHE A 15 -9.30 -15.75 -7.82
CA PHE A 15 -9.97 -14.78 -8.68
C PHE A 15 -9.04 -14.27 -9.77
N ASN A 16 -9.63 -13.87 -10.90
CA ASN A 16 -8.87 -13.40 -12.04
C ASN A 16 -8.50 -11.92 -11.86
N ILE A 17 -7.20 -11.63 -11.80
CA ILE A 17 -6.65 -10.28 -11.80
C ILE A 17 -6.54 -9.83 -13.26
N ARG A 18 -7.43 -8.91 -13.64
CA ARG A 18 -7.55 -8.35 -15.01
C ARG A 18 -6.88 -6.99 -15.18
N SER A 19 -6.58 -6.32 -14.07
CA SER A 19 -6.10 -4.93 -14.05
C SER A 19 -4.74 -4.86 -13.39
N GLY A 20 -3.82 -4.09 -13.97
CA GLY A 20 -2.49 -3.85 -13.45
C GLY A 20 -1.87 -2.59 -14.05
N VAL A 21 -0.75 -2.14 -13.52
CA VAL A 21 0.00 -1.00 -14.03
C VAL A 21 1.33 -1.47 -14.65
N LYS A 22 1.75 -0.87 -15.76
CA LYS A 22 3.02 -1.20 -16.40
C LYS A 22 4.20 -0.73 -15.53
N GLN A 23 5.10 -1.64 -15.18
CA GLN A 23 6.32 -1.31 -14.44
C GLN A 23 7.21 -0.35 -15.24
N GLY A 24 7.86 0.60 -14.55
CA GLY A 24 8.70 1.62 -15.19
C GLY A 24 7.93 2.79 -15.81
N CYS A 25 6.59 2.77 -15.76
CA CYS A 25 5.78 3.92 -16.14
C CYS A 25 5.83 4.99 -15.03
N ILE A 26 6.23 6.21 -15.38
CA ILE A 26 6.37 7.34 -14.46
C ILE A 26 5.04 7.65 -13.73
N SER A 27 3.91 7.46 -14.40
CA SER A 27 2.58 7.73 -13.86
C SER A 27 1.98 6.58 -13.07
N ALA A 28 2.54 5.36 -13.16
CA ALA A 28 2.02 4.19 -12.47
C ALA A 28 1.97 4.37 -10.93
N PRO A 29 2.98 4.96 -10.26
CA PRO A 29 2.90 5.24 -8.82
C PRO A 29 1.76 6.18 -8.45
N THR A 30 1.53 7.23 -9.24
CA THR A 30 0.46 8.20 -9.00
C THR A 30 -0.92 7.58 -9.19
N LEU A 31 -1.12 6.85 -10.31
CA LEU A 31 -2.39 6.19 -10.58
C LEU A 31 -2.71 5.11 -9.56
N PHE A 32 -1.70 4.32 -9.17
CA PHE A 32 -1.83 3.35 -8.09
C PHE A 32 -2.21 4.04 -6.78
N GLY A 33 -1.59 5.17 -6.45
CA GLY A 33 -1.90 5.93 -5.24
C GLY A 33 -3.36 6.40 -5.19
N ILE A 34 -3.87 6.96 -6.29
CA ILE A 34 -5.27 7.40 -6.39
C ILE A 34 -6.22 6.21 -6.24
N PHE A 35 -6.00 5.13 -6.99
CA PHE A 35 -6.83 3.93 -6.93
C PHE A 35 -6.83 3.31 -5.52
N PHE A 36 -5.66 3.20 -4.91
CA PHE A 36 -5.49 2.64 -3.57
C PHE A 36 -6.22 3.50 -2.52
N ALA A 37 -6.14 4.83 -2.60
CA ALA A 37 -6.87 5.72 -1.69
C ALA A 37 -8.40 5.56 -1.79
N VAL A 38 -8.94 5.44 -3.01
CA VAL A 38 -10.38 5.20 -3.23
C VAL A 38 -10.80 3.83 -2.70
N MET A 39 -10.04 2.78 -2.99
CA MET A 39 -10.29 1.42 -2.47
C MET A 39 -10.36 1.41 -0.95
N LEU A 40 -9.44 2.10 -0.27
CA LEU A 40 -9.40 2.14 1.18
C LEU A 40 -10.57 2.92 1.77
N LYS A 41 -10.94 4.05 1.16
CA LYS A 41 -12.15 4.79 1.57
C LYS A 41 -13.40 3.93 1.42
N ASN A 42 -13.49 3.13 0.35
CA ASN A 42 -14.63 2.23 0.14
C ASN A 42 -14.65 1.08 1.15
N ALA A 43 -13.51 0.42 1.36
CA ALA A 43 -13.41 -0.75 2.22
C ALA A 43 -13.53 -0.42 3.72
N PHE A 44 -13.02 0.75 4.12
CA PHE A 44 -12.87 1.12 5.52
C PHE A 44 -13.55 2.45 5.89
N GLY A 45 -14.33 3.05 4.98
CA GLY A 45 -15.07 4.28 5.25
C GLY A 45 -15.89 4.29 6.56
N PRO A 46 -16.56 3.20 6.96
CA PRO A 46 -17.27 3.13 8.24
C PRO A 46 -16.42 2.63 9.40
N ALA A 47 -15.15 2.25 9.18
CA ALA A 47 -14.30 1.70 10.23
C ALA A 47 -13.87 2.81 11.20
N THR A 48 -14.12 2.59 12.48
CA THR A 48 -13.70 3.48 13.59
C THR A 48 -12.27 3.19 14.04
N GLU A 49 -11.77 1.98 13.83
CA GLU A 49 -10.40 1.57 14.17
C GLU A 49 -9.40 1.94 13.06
N GLY A 50 -8.23 2.41 13.47
CA GLY A 50 -7.16 2.75 12.53
C GLY A 50 -6.56 1.49 11.90
N ILE A 51 -6.43 1.48 10.57
CA ILE A 51 -5.79 0.38 9.85
C ILE A 51 -4.27 0.52 9.91
N TYR A 52 -3.60 -0.55 10.29
CA TYR A 52 -2.15 -0.65 10.27
C TYR A 52 -1.69 -1.39 9.01
N LEU A 53 -0.79 -0.77 8.25
CA LEU A 53 -0.08 -1.41 7.16
C LEU A 53 1.33 -1.77 7.58
N ARG A 54 1.67 -3.05 7.43
CA ARG A 54 3.06 -3.50 7.54
C ARG A 54 3.72 -3.35 6.18
N THR A 55 4.53 -2.30 6.04
CA THR A 55 5.16 -1.92 4.76
C THR A 55 6.65 -2.19 4.79
N ARG A 56 7.23 -2.50 3.62
CA ARG A 56 8.68 -2.52 3.42
C ARG A 56 9.01 -1.48 2.38
N THR A 57 9.72 -0.43 2.77
CA THR A 57 10.25 0.52 1.80
C THR A 57 11.57 0.01 1.26
N ASP A 58 11.70 -0.01 -0.06
CA ASP A 58 12.90 -0.52 -0.72
C ASP A 58 14.14 0.39 -0.56
N GLY A 59 13.97 1.58 0.05
CA GLY A 59 15.03 2.56 0.29
C GLY A 59 15.35 3.42 -0.93
N LYS A 60 16.38 4.27 -0.81
CA LYS A 60 16.93 5.03 -1.95
C LYS A 60 17.53 4.05 -2.98
N LEU A 61 17.29 4.31 -4.27
CA LEU A 61 17.71 3.47 -5.41
C LEU A 61 19.21 3.09 -5.42
N PHE A 62 20.07 3.87 -4.75
CA PHE A 62 21.53 3.72 -4.74
C PHE A 62 22.12 3.43 -3.36
N ASN A 63 21.45 2.66 -2.51
CA ASN A 63 21.99 2.32 -1.20
C ASN A 63 22.58 0.89 -1.18
N LEU A 64 23.92 0.79 -1.23
CA LEU A 64 24.70 -0.45 -1.15
C LEU A 64 24.46 -1.23 0.16
N SER A 65 23.96 -0.57 1.22
CA SER A 65 23.49 -1.25 2.43
C SER A 65 22.29 -2.19 2.17
N ARG A 66 21.70 -2.22 0.96
CA ARG A 66 20.74 -3.25 0.52
C ARG A 66 21.36 -4.65 0.43
N LEU A 67 22.68 -4.76 0.27
CA LEU A 67 23.38 -6.05 0.26
C LEU A 67 23.53 -6.66 1.66
N ILE A 68 23.27 -5.87 2.71
CA ILE A 68 23.26 -6.31 4.10
C ILE A 68 21.79 -6.41 4.54
N PRO A 69 21.21 -7.61 4.69
CA PRO A 69 19.81 -7.76 4.98
C PRO A 69 19.51 -7.36 6.43
N LYS A 70 19.02 -6.13 6.62
CA LYS A 70 18.23 -5.75 7.81
C LYS A 70 16.79 -5.61 7.35
N THR A 71 15.86 -6.33 7.97
CA THR A 71 14.43 -6.26 7.62
C THR A 71 13.89 -4.86 7.94
N LYS A 72 13.78 -4.00 6.91
CA LYS A 72 13.24 -2.62 7.00
C LYS A 72 11.71 -2.61 7.01
N THR A 73 11.08 -3.56 7.70
CA THR A 73 9.63 -3.65 7.76
C THR A 73 9.12 -2.72 8.85
N GLN A 74 8.23 -1.78 8.52
CA GLN A 74 7.62 -0.85 9.47
C GLN A 74 6.11 -1.02 9.49
N LEU A 75 5.54 -1.05 10.69
CA LEU A 75 4.10 -0.92 10.89
C LEU A 75 3.78 0.57 10.91
N LYS A 76 2.89 1.02 10.02
CA LYS A 76 2.45 2.42 9.97
C LYS A 76 0.94 2.48 9.87
N PHE A 77 0.34 3.52 10.41
CA PHE A 77 -1.06 3.78 10.11
C PHE A 77 -1.24 4.05 8.63
N LEU A 78 -2.34 3.57 8.09
CA LEU A 78 -2.69 3.78 6.70
C LEU A 78 -2.75 5.28 6.33
N ARG A 79 -3.25 6.13 7.24
CA ARG A 79 -3.28 7.58 7.03
C ARG A 79 -1.89 8.20 6.82
N ASP A 80 -0.86 7.60 7.40
CA ASP A 80 0.52 8.09 7.29
C ASP A 80 1.20 7.58 6.00
N PHE A 81 0.56 6.66 5.27
CA PHE A 81 1.09 6.07 4.04
C PHE A 81 1.03 7.03 2.85
N PHE A 82 -0.02 7.85 2.76
CA PHE A 82 -0.22 8.82 1.66
C PHE A 82 0.36 10.20 1.94
N GLY A 83 1.26 10.30 2.93
CA GLY A 83 1.77 11.55 3.45
C GLY A 83 0.85 12.09 4.55
N LYS A 84 1.44 12.75 5.55
CA LYS A 84 0.67 13.66 6.42
C LYS A 84 -0.16 14.52 5.47
N THR A 85 -1.49 14.43 5.54
CA THR A 85 -2.30 15.63 5.35
C THR A 85 -1.86 16.57 6.47
N SER A 86 -0.75 17.29 6.26
CA SER A 86 -0.46 18.51 6.98
C SER A 86 -1.74 19.31 6.91
N GLY A 87 -2.26 19.69 8.08
CA GLY A 87 -3.54 20.38 8.18
C GLY A 87 -3.68 21.42 7.09
N LEU A 88 -4.62 21.18 6.19
CA LEU A 88 -5.33 22.28 5.57
C LEU A 88 -6.23 22.81 6.68
N PRO A 89 -6.00 24.02 7.20
CA PRO A 89 -7.00 24.64 8.06
C PRO A 89 -8.27 24.75 7.23
N LEU A 90 -9.38 24.28 7.79
CA LEU A 90 -10.69 24.77 7.39
C LEU A 90 -10.67 26.28 7.65
N ALA A 91 -10.61 27.06 6.58
CA ALA A 91 -10.95 28.46 6.52
C ALA A 91 -11.90 28.64 5.33
#